data_AF-A0A358U7C7-F1
#
_entry.id   AF-A0A358U7C7-F1
#
_cell.length_a   1.000
_cell.length_b   1.000
_cell.length_c   1.000
_cell.angle_alpha   90.00
_cell.angle_beta   90.00
_cell.angle_gamma   90.00
#
_symmetry.space_group_name_H-M   'P 1'
#
loop_
_entity.id
_entity.type
_entity.pdbx_description
1 polymer ?
#
loop_
_entity_poly.entity_id
_entity_poly.type
_entity_poly.pdbx_seq_one_letter_code
_entity_poly.pdbx_strand_id
1 'polypeptide(L)'
;MKYSLNLITKNEWESATILQKENLAKYLISTASKYLSAAEINNFRSNQYEFNEVSNIEKILGSEKLLDVPSTFLYLSDEESEELLDFGTISWYDLRENTPSLSAEYRLNYSENMVMSEASEGDLLVIAIRPDKSVMIIIAKSESTSANQLV
;
A
#
# COMPACT_ATOMS: atom_id res chain seq x y z
N MET A 1 -12.73 49.65 -13.88
CA MET A 1 -11.91 49.47 -15.10
C MET A 1 -10.47 49.38 -14.63
N LYS A 2 -9.71 48.28 -14.65
CA LYS A 2 -9.80 46.90 -15.15
C LYS A 2 -9.03 46.04 -14.11
N TYR A 3 -9.52 44.86 -13.76
CA TYR A 3 -8.69 43.83 -13.12
C TYR A 3 -7.88 43.15 -14.24
N SER A 4 -6.55 43.18 -14.14
CA SER A 4 -5.68 42.40 -15.02
C SER A 4 -5.61 40.97 -14.48
N LEU A 5 -6.26 40.03 -15.18
CA LEU A 5 -6.02 38.61 -15.02
C LEU A 5 -4.64 38.31 -15.63
N ASN A 6 -3.69 37.88 -14.79
CA ASN A 6 -2.42 37.35 -15.27
C ASN A 6 -2.70 36.06 -16.06
N LEU A 7 -2.33 36.07 -17.33
CA LEU A 7 -2.35 34.89 -18.19
C LEU A 7 -1.27 33.93 -17.68
N ILE A 8 -1.71 32.85 -17.03
CA ILE A 8 -0.90 31.68 -16.71
C ILE A 8 -0.26 31.21 -18.01
N THR A 9 1.07 31.26 -18.08
CA THR A 9 1.80 30.91 -19.29
C THR A 9 1.83 29.40 -19.47
N LYS A 10 1.79 28.95 -20.73
CA LYS A 10 1.73 27.53 -21.15
C LYS A 10 2.77 26.62 -20.47
N ASN A 11 3.90 27.18 -20.01
CA ASN A 11 4.99 26.46 -19.36
C ASN A 11 4.66 25.93 -17.96
N GLU A 12 3.73 26.56 -17.24
CA GLU A 12 3.32 26.10 -15.90
C GLU A 12 2.47 24.82 -15.99
N TRP A 13 1.67 24.68 -17.06
CA TRP A 13 0.90 23.46 -17.34
C TRP A 13 1.79 22.30 -17.77
N GLU A 14 2.78 22.54 -18.62
CA GLU A 14 3.75 21.50 -19.02
C GLU A 14 4.61 21.04 -17.83
N SER A 15 4.99 21.95 -16.92
CA SER A 15 5.76 21.58 -15.71
C SER A 15 4.93 20.74 -14.73
N ALA A 16 3.64 21.04 -14.55
CA ALA A 16 2.73 20.23 -13.74
C ALA A 16 2.50 18.83 -14.35
N THR A 17 2.37 18.73 -15.67
CA THR A 17 2.24 17.45 -16.40
C THR A 17 3.55 16.64 -16.39
N ILE A 18 4.72 17.28 -16.40
CA ILE A 18 6.03 16.62 -16.36
C ILE A 18 6.31 16.02 -14.97
N LEU A 19 5.91 16.70 -13.88
CA LEU A 19 6.03 16.17 -12.52
C LEU A 19 5.20 14.89 -12.31
N GLN A 20 4.02 14.82 -12.95
CA GLN A 20 3.11 13.67 -12.87
C GLN A 20 3.66 12.42 -13.57
N LYS A 21 4.68 12.57 -14.41
CA LYS A 21 5.32 11.50 -15.20
C LYS A 21 6.73 11.16 -14.71
N GLU A 22 7.15 11.72 -13.58
CA GLU A 22 8.35 11.23 -12.92
C GLU A 22 8.06 9.84 -12.35
N ASN A 23 8.77 8.84 -12.88
CA ASN A 23 8.58 7.44 -12.57
C ASN A 23 8.48 7.22 -11.04
N LEU A 24 7.32 6.77 -10.55
CA LEU A 24 7.07 6.46 -9.14
C LEU A 24 8.14 5.52 -8.55
N ALA A 25 8.80 4.71 -9.39
CA ALA A 25 9.93 3.87 -9.02
C ALA A 25 11.09 4.64 -8.35
N LYS A 26 11.26 5.94 -8.58
CA LYS A 26 12.32 6.70 -7.88
C LYS A 26 12.00 6.98 -6.41
N TYR A 27 10.72 6.88 -6.03
CA TYR A 27 10.26 7.07 -4.67
C TYR A 27 10.11 5.75 -3.90
N LEU A 28 10.35 4.61 -4.56
CA LEU A 28 10.15 3.28 -4.01
C LEU A 28 11.43 2.45 -4.19
N ILE A 29 11.87 1.77 -3.14
CA ILE A 29 12.95 0.78 -3.22
C ILE A 29 12.45 -0.48 -3.93
N SER A 30 11.25 -0.94 -3.57
CA SER A 30 10.69 -2.20 -4.05
C SER A 30 9.19 -2.25 -3.80
N THR A 31 8.50 -3.06 -4.61
CA THR A 31 7.07 -3.33 -4.48
C THR A 31 6.76 -4.81 -4.55
N ALA A 32 5.69 -5.23 -3.88
CA ALA A 32 5.09 -6.55 -4.01
C ALA A 32 3.57 -6.39 -4.02
N SER A 33 2.87 -7.24 -4.76
CA SER A 33 1.41 -7.16 -4.86
C SER A 33 0.75 -8.54 -4.85
N LYS A 34 -0.45 -8.59 -4.28
CA LYS A 34 -1.34 -9.76 -4.29
C LYS A 34 -2.80 -9.31 -4.26
N TYR A 35 -3.72 -10.21 -4.58
CA TYR A 35 -5.14 -9.96 -4.38
C TYR A 35 -5.56 -10.38 -2.97
N LEU A 36 -6.42 -9.57 -2.34
CA LEU A 36 -6.98 -9.87 -1.03
C LEU A 36 -7.95 -11.05 -1.11
N SER A 37 -7.82 -11.97 -0.17
CA SER A 37 -8.72 -13.12 0.00
C SER A 37 -9.79 -12.83 1.04
N ALA A 38 -10.86 -13.63 1.05
CA ALA A 38 -11.90 -13.59 2.08
C ALA A 38 -11.34 -13.66 3.52
N ALA A 39 -10.20 -14.33 3.73
CA ALA A 39 -9.59 -14.50 5.04
C ALA A 39 -8.99 -13.20 5.61
N GLU A 40 -8.57 -12.28 4.75
CA GLU A 40 -7.95 -11.00 5.12
C GLU A 40 -8.99 -9.90 5.35
N ILE A 41 -10.18 -10.06 4.76
CA ILE A 41 -11.29 -9.10 4.86
C ILE A 41 -12.21 -9.43 6.03
N ASN A 42 -12.46 -10.71 6.31
CA ASN A 42 -13.40 -11.13 7.35
C ASN A 42 -12.79 -11.10 8.78
N ASN A 43 -12.34 -9.93 9.22
CA ASN A 43 -11.73 -9.72 10.54
C ASN A 43 -12.73 -9.76 11.70
N PHE A 44 -14.04 -9.72 11.42
CA PHE A 44 -15.12 -9.80 12.40
C PHE A 44 -15.10 -11.07 13.28
N ARG A 45 -14.37 -12.13 12.89
CA ARG A 45 -14.34 -13.39 13.63
C ARG A 45 -13.04 -13.63 14.41
N SER A 46 -11.97 -12.89 14.14
CA SER A 46 -10.63 -13.28 14.61
C SER A 46 -9.74 -12.17 15.18
N ASN A 47 -10.09 -10.88 15.08
CA ASN A 47 -9.20 -9.75 15.42
C ASN A 47 -7.81 -9.86 14.74
N GLN A 48 -7.72 -10.59 13.62
CA GLN A 48 -6.46 -10.85 12.95
C GLN A 48 -6.24 -9.79 11.89
N TYR A 49 -5.61 -8.68 12.28
CA TYR A 49 -5.09 -7.68 11.36
C TYR A 49 -3.79 -8.20 10.70
N GLU A 50 -3.90 -9.23 9.85
CA GLU A 50 -2.77 -9.95 9.23
C GLU A 50 -3.03 -10.19 7.73
N PHE A 51 -2.01 -9.97 6.90
CA PHE A 51 -2.00 -10.41 5.50
C PHE A 51 -1.45 -11.83 5.39
N ASN A 52 -2.14 -12.68 4.64
CA ASN A 52 -1.78 -14.09 4.46
C ASN A 52 -0.91 -14.29 3.20
N GLU A 53 -0.29 -15.47 3.05
CA GLU A 53 0.42 -15.88 1.83
C GLU A 53 1.48 -14.87 1.34
N VAL A 54 2.28 -14.37 2.27
CA VAL A 54 3.23 -13.26 2.09
C VAL A 54 4.55 -13.61 1.37
N SER A 55 4.59 -14.68 0.58
CA SER A 55 5.84 -15.18 -0.04
C SER A 55 6.48 -14.22 -1.05
N ASN A 56 5.66 -13.40 -1.73
CA ASN A 56 6.10 -12.31 -2.60
C ASN A 56 6.58 -11.09 -1.81
N ILE A 57 5.98 -10.84 -0.65
CA ILE A 57 6.33 -9.77 0.28
C ILE A 57 7.65 -10.09 1.01
N GLU A 58 7.88 -11.36 1.35
CA GLU A 58 9.15 -11.86 1.88
C GLU A 58 10.32 -11.51 0.96
N LYS A 59 10.12 -11.57 -0.37
CA LYS A 59 11.18 -11.23 -1.34
C LYS A 59 11.62 -9.77 -1.27
N ILE A 60 10.76 -8.87 -0.78
CA ILE A 60 11.06 -7.42 -0.70
C ILE A 60 11.43 -6.97 0.72
N LEU A 61 10.86 -7.56 1.77
CA LEU A 61 11.18 -7.25 3.16
C LEU A 61 12.35 -8.07 3.71
N GLY A 62 12.65 -9.21 3.08
CA GLY A 62 13.66 -10.14 3.54
C GLY A 62 13.29 -10.79 4.89
N SER A 63 14.31 -11.21 5.63
CA SER A 63 14.16 -11.91 6.90
C SER A 63 14.34 -11.02 8.14
N GLU A 64 14.60 -9.72 7.95
CA GLU A 64 14.81 -8.80 9.06
C GLU A 64 13.48 -8.54 9.76
N LYS A 65 13.44 -8.74 11.08
CA LYS A 65 12.24 -8.45 11.88
C LYS A 65 11.99 -6.95 11.95
N LEU A 66 10.78 -6.54 11.59
CA LEU A 66 10.32 -5.16 11.66
C LEU A 66 9.11 -5.08 12.58
N LEU A 67 9.13 -4.17 13.54
CA LEU A 67 8.03 -3.99 14.49
C LEU A 67 7.55 -2.55 14.44
N ASP A 68 6.23 -2.39 14.41
CA ASP A 68 5.53 -1.11 14.49
C ASP A 68 6.05 -0.05 13.51
N VAL A 69 6.39 -0.46 12.28
CA VAL A 69 6.91 0.44 11.25
C VAL A 69 5.80 1.41 10.82
N PRO A 70 6.03 2.74 10.92
CA PRO A 70 5.07 3.72 10.47
C PRO A 70 4.72 3.52 9.00
N SER A 71 3.43 3.44 8.72
CA SER A 71 2.91 3.08 7.42
C SER A 71 1.77 4.00 7.00
N THR A 72 1.73 4.29 5.71
CA THR A 72 0.62 5.00 5.07
C THR A 72 -0.27 3.97 4.37
N PHE A 73 -1.57 4.06 4.60
CA PHE A 73 -2.59 3.23 3.96
C PHE A 73 -3.36 4.09 2.98
N LEU A 74 -3.56 3.58 1.76
CA LEU A 74 -4.28 4.27 0.69
C LEU A 74 -5.30 3.31 0.07
N TYR A 75 -6.56 3.73 -0.03
CA TYR A 75 -7.57 3.07 -0.85
C TYR A 75 -7.75 3.86 -2.15
N LEU A 76 -7.64 3.18 -3.29
CA LEU A 76 -7.80 3.76 -4.61
C LEU A 76 -8.99 3.12 -5.32
N SER A 77 -9.82 3.95 -5.95
CA SER A 77 -10.89 3.51 -6.83
C SER A 77 -10.92 4.39 -8.09
N ASP A 78 -11.90 4.20 -8.98
CA ASP A 78 -12.11 5.08 -10.13
C ASP A 78 -12.94 6.33 -9.75
N GLU A 79 -13.54 6.33 -8.55
CA GLU A 79 -14.33 7.43 -8.01
C GLU A 79 -13.55 8.11 -6.86
N GLU A 80 -13.11 9.35 -7.08
CA GLU A 80 -12.31 10.12 -6.10
C GLU A 80 -12.98 10.21 -4.71
N SER A 81 -14.32 10.20 -4.65
CA SER A 81 -15.06 10.22 -3.38
C SER A 81 -14.93 8.95 -2.54
N GLU A 82 -14.47 7.85 -3.13
CA GLU A 82 -14.20 6.59 -2.43
C GLU A 82 -12.71 6.46 -2.05
N GLU A 83 -11.83 7.37 -2.49
CA GLU A 83 -10.42 7.33 -2.10
C GLU A 83 -10.24 7.65 -0.61
N LEU A 84 -9.41 6.85 0.07
CA LEU A 84 -9.17 6.99 1.51
C LEU A 84 -7.68 7.01 1.80
N LEU A 85 -7.27 7.86 2.72
CA LEU A 85 -5.92 7.93 3.25
C LEU A 85 -5.96 7.76 4.77
N ASP A 86 -5.19 6.82 5.29
CA ASP A 86 -5.04 6.61 6.72
C ASP A 86 -3.58 6.32 7.09
N PHE A 87 -3.28 6.36 8.38
CA PHE A 87 -1.96 6.10 8.92
C PHE A 87 -2.04 5.00 9.97
N GLY A 88 -1.01 4.16 10.01
CA GLY A 88 -0.94 3.07 10.96
C GLY A 88 0.46 2.52 11.07
N THR A 89 0.55 1.28 11.55
CA THR A 89 1.82 0.55 11.62
C THR A 89 1.69 -0.81 10.97
N ILE A 90 2.83 -1.35 10.54
CA ILE A 90 2.97 -2.76 10.14
C ILE A 90 4.07 -3.44 10.94
N SER A 91 3.91 -4.74 11.17
CA SER A 91 4.93 -5.59 11.79
C SER A 91 5.18 -6.81 10.91
N TRP A 92 6.45 -7.07 10.59
CA TRP A 92 6.93 -8.19 9.79
C TRP A 92 7.86 -9.05 10.63
N TYR A 93 7.52 -10.33 10.81
CA TYR A 93 8.31 -11.23 11.63
C TYR A 93 8.10 -12.69 11.24
N ASP A 94 9.10 -13.52 11.53
CA ASP A 94 8.95 -14.98 11.51
C ASP A 94 8.27 -15.43 12.82
N LEU A 95 7.08 -16.00 12.72
CA LEU A 95 6.36 -16.56 13.87
C LEU A 95 7.18 -17.68 14.56
N ARG A 96 8.03 -18.36 13.79
CA ARG A 96 8.83 -19.51 14.21
C ARG A 96 10.30 -19.15 14.47
N GLU A 97 10.62 -17.87 14.63
CA GLU A 97 11.98 -17.37 14.91
C GLU A 97 12.67 -18.13 16.06
N ASN A 98 11.90 -18.57 17.07
CA ASN A 98 12.39 -19.31 18.22
C ASN A 98 12.28 -20.85 18.11
N THR A 99 11.92 -21.39 16.94
CA THR A 99 11.75 -22.83 16.71
C THR A 99 12.60 -23.30 15.51
N PRO A 100 13.92 -23.47 15.67
CA PRO A 100 14.86 -23.67 14.55
C PRO A 100 14.67 -24.96 13.75
N SER A 101 13.90 -25.91 14.27
CA SER A 101 13.59 -27.18 13.58
C SER A 101 12.49 -27.06 12.54
N LEU A 102 11.80 -25.91 12.48
CA LEU A 102 10.73 -25.65 11.53
C LEU A 102 11.17 -24.61 10.50
N SER A 103 10.63 -24.69 9.29
CA SER A 103 10.78 -23.62 8.31
C SER A 103 10.11 -22.34 8.82
N ALA A 104 10.69 -21.19 8.48
CA ALA A 104 10.15 -19.88 8.78
C ALA A 104 8.68 -19.77 8.35
N GLU A 105 7.89 -19.06 9.15
CA GLU A 105 6.50 -18.72 8.87
C GLU A 105 6.35 -17.22 9.06
N TYR A 106 6.62 -16.47 7.99
CA TYR A 106 6.50 -15.02 8.04
C TYR A 106 5.06 -14.55 8.08
N ARG A 107 4.84 -13.49 8.86
CA ARG A 107 3.55 -12.82 9.02
C ARG A 107 3.71 -11.33 8.89
N LEU A 108 2.76 -10.71 8.21
CA LEU A 108 2.66 -9.27 8.10
C LEU A 108 1.39 -8.81 8.79
N ASN A 109 1.54 -8.20 9.97
CA ASN A 109 0.43 -7.60 10.69
C ASN A 109 0.32 -6.12 10.36
N TYR A 110 -0.89 -5.58 10.50
CA TYR A 110 -1.17 -4.15 10.37
C TYR A 110 -2.00 -3.65 11.56
N SER A 111 -1.98 -2.36 11.84
CA SER A 111 -2.90 -1.75 12.82
C SER A 111 -4.28 -1.51 12.20
N GLU A 112 -5.33 -1.47 13.03
CA GLU A 112 -6.66 -1.05 12.60
C GLU A 112 -6.60 0.30 11.86
N ASN A 113 -7.29 0.38 10.71
CA ASN A 113 -7.33 1.56 9.86
C ASN A 113 -8.58 1.54 8.96
N MET A 114 -9.02 2.71 8.50
CA MET A 114 -10.24 2.84 7.71
C MET A 114 -10.09 2.24 6.30
N VAL A 115 -8.88 2.26 5.73
CA VAL A 115 -8.61 1.72 4.38
C VAL A 115 -8.89 0.22 4.33
N MET A 116 -8.43 -0.53 5.34
CA MET A 116 -8.70 -1.96 5.45
C MET A 116 -10.16 -2.27 5.85
N SER A 117 -10.90 -1.28 6.35
CA SER A 117 -12.34 -1.42 6.61
C SER A 117 -13.19 -1.26 5.34
N GLU A 118 -12.67 -0.54 4.35
CA GLU A 118 -13.28 -0.38 3.02
C GLU A 118 -12.90 -1.51 2.05
N ALA A 119 -11.70 -2.09 2.25
CA ALA A 119 -11.16 -3.15 1.41
C ALA A 119 -12.11 -4.36 1.29
N SER A 120 -12.18 -4.91 0.08
CA SER A 120 -13.02 -6.06 -0.27
C SER A 120 -12.20 -7.23 -0.82
N GLU A 121 -12.80 -8.42 -0.80
CA GLU A 121 -12.19 -9.60 -1.41
C GLU A 121 -12.00 -9.36 -2.91
N GLY A 122 -10.83 -9.70 -3.44
CA GLY A 122 -10.46 -9.46 -4.83
C GLY A 122 -9.87 -8.08 -5.10
N ASP A 123 -9.83 -7.16 -4.13
CA ASP A 123 -9.06 -5.92 -4.27
C ASP A 123 -7.56 -6.22 -4.35
N LEU A 124 -6.83 -5.38 -5.08
CA LEU A 124 -5.39 -5.50 -5.23
C LEU A 124 -4.69 -4.83 -4.05
N LEU A 125 -3.92 -5.60 -3.28
CA LEU A 125 -2.95 -5.10 -2.32
C LEU A 125 -1.60 -4.88 -3.00
N VAL A 126 -1.03 -3.70 -2.83
CA VAL A 126 0.35 -3.36 -3.17
C VAL A 126 1.07 -2.87 -1.92
N ILE A 127 2.21 -3.46 -1.62
CA ILE A 127 3.13 -3.03 -0.57
C ILE A 127 4.34 -2.39 -1.23
N ALA A 128 4.65 -1.17 -0.82
CA ALA A 128 5.78 -0.41 -1.36
C ALA A 128 6.69 0.08 -0.24
N ILE A 129 8.00 -0.17 -0.37
CA ILE A 129 9.01 0.28 0.60
C ILE A 129 9.62 1.59 0.09
N ARG A 130 9.66 2.62 0.92
CA ARG A 130 10.27 3.92 0.59
C ARG A 130 11.75 3.98 1.00
N PRO A 131 12.56 4.89 0.41
CA PRO A 131 13.96 5.11 0.79
C PRO A 131 14.22 5.39 2.28
N ASP A 132 13.24 5.98 2.97
CA ASP A 132 13.29 6.25 4.41
C ASP A 132 12.87 5.04 5.27
N LYS A 133 12.69 3.87 4.65
CA LYS A 133 12.25 2.58 5.23
C LYS A 133 10.80 2.54 5.73
N SER A 134 10.02 3.61 5.55
CA SER A 134 8.59 3.53 5.82
C SER A 134 7.87 2.78 4.70
N VAL A 135 6.69 2.25 5.04
CA VAL A 135 5.92 1.37 4.14
C VAL A 135 4.64 2.04 3.69
N MET A 136 4.30 1.87 2.42
CA MET A 136 2.98 2.21 1.89
C MET A 136 2.20 0.93 1.60
N ILE A 137 0.98 0.88 2.12
CA ILE A 137 0.00 -0.17 1.84
C ILE A 137 -1.07 0.47 0.97
N ILE A 138 -1.16 0.03 -0.29
CA ILE A 138 -2.11 0.56 -1.26
C ILE A 138 -3.09 -0.56 -1.58
N ILE A 139 -4.38 -0.31 -1.36
CA ILE A 139 -5.48 -1.16 -1.79
C ILE A 139 -6.11 -0.49 -3.01
N ALA A 140 -6.25 -1.22 -4.11
CA ALA A 140 -6.97 -0.75 -5.28
C ALA A 140 -8.19 -1.63 -5.53
N LYS A 141 -9.36 -0.99 -5.66
CA LYS A 141 -10.64 -1.64 -5.90
C LYS A 141 -10.55 -2.60 -7.08
N SER A 142 -11.07 -3.81 -6.92
CA SER A 142 -11.06 -4.81 -7.99
C SER A 142 -11.71 -4.28 -9.27
N GLU A 143 -11.20 -4.71 -10.43
CA GLU A 143 -11.67 -4.30 -11.77
C GLU A 143 -11.62 -2.80 -12.08
N SER A 144 -11.05 -1.97 -11.19
CA SER A 144 -10.87 -0.54 -11.42
C SER A 144 -9.74 -0.24 -12.41
N THR A 145 -9.80 0.92 -13.05
CA THR A 145 -8.68 1.49 -13.81
C THR A 145 -7.47 1.69 -12.91
N SER A 146 -7.68 2.14 -11.67
CA SER A 146 -6.64 2.29 -10.66
C SER A 146 -5.87 0.98 -10.40
N ALA A 147 -6.56 -0.16 -10.24
CA ALA A 147 -5.91 -1.46 -10.08
C ALA A 147 -5.09 -1.86 -11.32
N ASN A 148 -5.64 -1.64 -12.52
CA ASN A 148 -4.97 -1.96 -13.79
C ASN A 148 -3.69 -1.12 -14.04
N GLN A 149 -3.54 0.04 -13.39
CA GLN A 149 -2.34 0.87 -13.52
C GLN A 149 -1.21 0.48 -12.57
N LEU A 150 -1.49 -0.39 -11.58
CA LEU A 150 -0.53 -0.79 -10.55
C LEU A 150 0.17 -2.14 -10.82
N VAL A 151 -0.28 -2.91 -11.82
CA VAL A 151 0.25 -4.25 -12.17
C VAL A 151 0.66 -4.39 -13.63
#